data_AF-A0A9Q4FK62-F1
#
_entry.id   AF-A0A9Q4FK62-F1
#
_cell.length_a   1.000
_cell.length_b   1.000
_cell.length_c   1.000
_cell.angle_alpha   90.00
_cell.angle_beta   90.00
_cell.angle_gamma   90.00
#
_symmetry.space_group_name_H-M   'P 1'
#
loop_
_entity.id
_entity.type
_entity.pdbx_description
1 polymer ?
#
loop_
_entity_poly.entity_id
_entity_poly.type
_entity_poly.pdbx_seq_one_letter_code
_entity_poly.pdbx_strand_id
1 'polypeptide(L)'
;AGFETGHAYGKSTRTVKSCVGSTWCRYGVQDSVAMALRIEDRYKGLRSPHKLKFAVSGCTRECAEAQSKDVGVIATENGWNLYLCGNGGMRPRHAELFATDLDDETLIRYIDRFLMLYIRTADKLQRTSVWRETLEGGLDYLKAVILDDSLGLAAELESQMQLVVDRYECEWANALKDPEKLKRFRTFVNDGRSDPDVHFVKERAQRRPAKPEELALIPLFKEVV
;
A
#
# COMPACT_ATOMS: atom_id res chain seq x y z
N ALA A 1 2.45 -4.55 -19.84
CA ALA A 1 2.98 -4.24 -18.49
C ALA A 1 2.01 -3.25 -17.85
N GLY A 2 1.60 -3.44 -16.60
CA GLY A 2 0.44 -2.72 -16.03
C GLY A 2 0.35 -2.72 -14.50
N PHE A 3 1.47 -2.81 -13.79
CA PHE A 3 1.51 -2.63 -12.33
C PHE A 3 2.04 -1.24 -12.00
N GLU A 4 1.41 -0.55 -11.04
CA GLU A 4 1.85 0.74 -10.54
C GLU A 4 3.13 0.61 -9.70
N THR A 5 3.91 1.69 -9.57
CA THR A 5 5.07 1.69 -8.68
C THR A 5 4.62 1.59 -7.22
N GLY A 6 5.01 0.51 -6.55
CA GLY A 6 4.83 0.37 -5.09
C GLY A 6 5.91 1.12 -4.31
N HIS A 7 5.60 1.55 -3.08
CA HIS A 7 6.54 2.25 -2.20
C HIS A 7 7.15 1.30 -1.15
N ALA A 8 7.51 0.08 -1.59
CA ALA A 8 7.77 -1.07 -0.72
C ALA A 8 8.91 -0.87 0.30
N TYR A 9 9.89 -0.01 0.02
CA TYR A 9 11.01 0.28 0.93
C TYR A 9 10.99 1.70 1.53
N GLY A 10 10.06 2.55 1.10
CA GLY A 10 9.94 3.92 1.58
C GLY A 10 9.46 4.06 3.02
N LYS A 11 9.63 5.28 3.57
CA LYS A 11 8.87 5.78 4.73
C LYS A 11 7.54 6.32 4.22
N SER A 12 6.66 5.38 3.92
CA SER A 12 5.42 5.57 3.17
C SER A 12 4.49 4.39 3.40
N THR A 13 3.30 4.47 2.82
CA THR A 13 2.33 3.37 2.72
C THR A 13 2.97 2.12 2.14
N ARG A 14 2.79 1.00 2.84
CA ARG A 14 3.08 -0.35 2.36
C ARG A 14 1.78 -0.99 1.85
N THR A 15 1.92 -2.11 1.16
CA THR A 15 0.78 -2.89 0.69
C THR A 15 -0.24 -3.10 1.79
N VAL A 16 -1.51 -2.85 1.47
CA VAL A 16 -2.63 -3.06 2.39
C VAL A 16 -2.92 -4.55 2.43
N LYS A 17 -2.68 -5.21 3.56
CA LYS A 17 -2.96 -6.65 3.69
C LYS A 17 -4.46 -6.85 3.85
N SER A 18 -5.07 -7.65 2.99
CA SER A 18 -6.46 -8.06 3.14
C SER A 18 -6.59 -9.57 3.37
N CYS A 19 -7.72 -10.00 3.95
CA CYS A 19 -8.19 -11.35 3.73
C CYS A 19 -9.10 -11.40 2.50
N VAL A 20 -9.49 -12.60 2.07
CA VAL A 20 -10.27 -12.79 0.84
C VAL A 20 -11.72 -12.26 0.90
N GLY A 21 -12.14 -11.72 2.05
CA GLY A 21 -13.44 -11.04 2.22
C GLY A 21 -14.67 -11.91 2.00
N SER A 22 -15.84 -11.28 1.95
CA SER A 22 -17.11 -11.92 1.57
C SER A 22 -17.12 -12.43 0.12
N THR A 23 -16.18 -12.00 -0.71
CA THR A 23 -16.00 -12.46 -2.09
C THR A 23 -15.72 -13.96 -2.17
N TRP A 24 -14.91 -14.51 -1.24
CA TRP A 24 -14.48 -15.91 -1.29
C TRP A 24 -14.53 -16.65 0.05
N CYS A 25 -14.67 -15.92 1.18
CA CYS A 25 -14.75 -16.54 2.50
C CYS A 25 -16.21 -16.71 2.92
N ARG A 26 -16.60 -17.93 3.31
CA ARG A 26 -17.92 -18.21 3.88
C ARG A 26 -18.24 -17.46 5.18
N TYR A 27 -17.22 -16.92 5.86
CA TYR A 27 -17.35 -16.12 7.08
C TYR A 27 -17.13 -14.62 6.84
N GLY A 28 -16.90 -14.21 5.59
CA GLY A 28 -16.70 -12.81 5.26
C GLY A 28 -18.02 -12.05 5.44
N VAL A 29 -18.01 -11.05 6.30
CA VAL A 29 -19.15 -10.14 6.54
C VAL A 29 -19.17 -9.05 5.48
N GLN A 30 -18.01 -8.50 5.13
CA GLN A 30 -17.87 -7.48 4.08
C GLN A 30 -16.71 -7.77 3.12
N ASP A 31 -16.69 -7.04 2.00
CA ASP A 31 -15.65 -7.13 1.00
C ASP A 31 -14.38 -6.37 1.45
N SER A 32 -13.52 -7.08 2.17
CA SER A 32 -12.23 -6.54 2.60
C SER A 32 -11.25 -6.31 1.46
N VAL A 33 -11.43 -6.95 0.31
CA VAL A 33 -10.53 -6.77 -0.84
C VAL A 33 -10.81 -5.42 -1.48
N ALA A 34 -12.07 -5.10 -1.74
CA ALA A 34 -12.48 -3.80 -2.27
C ALA A 34 -12.06 -2.64 -1.33
N MET A 35 -12.31 -2.78 -0.02
CA MET A 35 -11.90 -1.77 0.96
C MET A 35 -10.37 -1.63 1.06
N ALA A 36 -9.61 -2.73 0.99
CA ALA A 36 -8.16 -2.66 0.96
C ALA A 36 -7.62 -1.94 -0.29
N LEU A 37 -8.22 -2.19 -1.46
CA LEU A 37 -7.87 -1.48 -2.69
C LEU A 37 -8.19 0.02 -2.58
N ARG A 38 -9.35 0.39 -2.01
CA ARG A 38 -9.72 1.79 -1.76
C ARG A 38 -8.70 2.50 -0.88
N ILE A 39 -8.27 1.85 0.22
CA ILE A 39 -7.26 2.38 1.13
C ILE A 39 -5.89 2.47 0.44
N GLU A 40 -5.49 1.44 -0.32
CA GLU A 40 -4.21 1.42 -1.03
C GLU A 40 -4.13 2.53 -2.08
N ASP A 41 -5.19 2.69 -2.87
CA ASP A 41 -5.30 3.70 -3.92
C ASP A 41 -5.31 5.12 -3.35
N ARG A 42 -6.00 5.33 -2.22
CA ARG A 42 -6.03 6.65 -1.55
C ARG A 42 -4.68 7.03 -0.94
N TYR A 43 -3.97 6.10 -0.31
CA TYR A 43 -2.76 6.44 0.46
C TYR A 43 -1.45 6.10 -0.25
N LYS A 44 -1.47 5.62 -1.49
CA LYS A 44 -0.25 5.44 -2.29
C LYS A 44 0.47 6.79 -2.48
N GLY A 45 1.80 6.75 -2.44
CA GLY A 45 2.62 7.96 -2.55
C GLY A 45 2.77 8.78 -1.26
N LEU A 46 1.93 8.54 -0.24
CA LEU A 46 2.02 9.27 1.02
C LEU A 46 3.39 9.07 1.68
N ARG A 47 4.08 10.17 1.97
CA ARG A 47 5.33 10.19 2.74
C ARG A 47 5.03 10.49 4.20
N SER A 48 5.67 9.76 5.08
CA SER A 48 5.39 9.79 6.52
C SER A 48 6.67 9.66 7.35
N PRO A 49 6.64 10.08 8.63
CA PRO A 49 7.83 10.00 9.50
C PRO A 49 8.44 8.59 9.57
N HIS A 50 7.59 7.56 9.47
CA HIS A 50 8.02 6.18 9.29
C HIS A 50 7.10 5.38 8.35
N LYS A 51 7.48 4.16 7.93
CA LYS A 51 6.64 3.24 7.14
C LYS A 51 5.27 3.03 7.80
N LEU A 52 4.22 3.02 6.99
CA LEU A 52 2.84 2.78 7.40
C LEU A 52 2.36 1.41 6.93
N LYS A 53 1.82 0.61 7.84
CA LYS A 53 1.19 -0.67 7.52
C LYS A 53 -0.32 -0.56 7.73
N PHE A 54 -1.06 -1.10 6.77
CA PHE A 54 -2.51 -1.18 6.81
C PHE A 54 -2.94 -2.64 6.69
N ALA A 55 -4.10 -2.97 7.26
CA ALA A 55 -4.77 -4.20 6.91
C ALA A 55 -6.29 -4.11 7.08
N VAL A 56 -7.00 -4.88 6.27
CA VAL A 56 -8.46 -4.96 6.24
C VAL A 56 -8.90 -6.41 6.37
N SER A 57 -9.63 -6.74 7.43
CA SER A 57 -10.24 -8.05 7.62
C SER A 57 -11.73 -7.98 7.38
N GLY A 58 -12.26 -8.88 6.54
CA GLY A 58 -13.68 -8.96 6.23
C GLY A 58 -14.55 -9.55 7.34
N CYS A 59 -13.98 -9.94 8.49
CA CYS A 59 -14.70 -10.35 9.70
C CYS A 59 -13.78 -10.40 10.92
N THR A 60 -14.34 -10.65 12.10
CA THR A 60 -13.65 -10.72 13.41
C THR A 60 -12.66 -11.87 13.55
N ARG A 61 -12.62 -12.82 12.60
CA ARG A 61 -11.55 -13.84 12.54
C ARG A 61 -10.19 -13.26 12.17
N GLU A 62 -10.17 -12.01 11.69
CA GLU A 62 -8.97 -11.18 11.67
C GLU A 62 -7.80 -11.73 10.83
N CYS A 63 -8.06 -12.53 9.79
CA CYS A 63 -7.00 -13.19 9.02
C CYS A 63 -5.98 -12.23 8.36
N ALA A 64 -6.30 -10.94 8.26
CA ALA A 64 -5.38 -9.92 7.74
C ALA A 64 -4.40 -9.38 8.81
N GLU A 65 -4.53 -9.76 10.08
CA GLU A 65 -3.75 -9.23 11.20
C GLU A 65 -3.87 -7.70 11.35
N ALA A 66 -5.07 -7.15 11.09
CA ALA A 66 -5.45 -5.75 11.27
C ALA A 66 -4.99 -5.14 12.60
N GLN A 67 -5.14 -5.85 13.72
CA GLN A 67 -4.77 -5.36 15.05
C GLN A 67 -3.25 -5.31 15.26
N SER A 68 -2.42 -5.75 14.31
CA SER A 68 -0.96 -5.62 14.37
C SER A 68 -0.41 -4.48 13.53
N LYS A 69 -1.28 -3.74 12.82
CA LYS A 69 -0.89 -2.70 11.85
C LYS A 69 -1.06 -1.30 12.41
N ASP A 70 -0.42 -0.31 11.78
CA ASP A 70 -0.53 1.09 12.18
C ASP A 70 -2.00 1.57 12.04
N VAL A 71 -2.69 1.07 11.00
CA VAL A 71 -4.13 1.22 10.77
C VAL A 71 -4.73 -0.15 10.45
N GLY A 72 -5.66 -0.61 11.29
CA GLY A 72 -6.38 -1.87 11.12
C GLY A 72 -7.87 -1.62 10.92
N VAL A 73 -8.48 -2.32 9.97
CA VAL A 73 -9.90 -2.23 9.68
C VAL A 73 -10.50 -3.63 9.77
N ILE A 74 -11.57 -3.79 10.55
CA ILE A 74 -12.26 -5.08 10.72
C ILE A 74 -13.75 -4.87 10.48
N ALA A 75 -14.32 -5.66 9.56
CA ALA A 75 -15.74 -5.60 9.24
C ALA A 75 -16.62 -6.07 10.42
N THR A 76 -17.71 -5.36 10.62
CA THR A 76 -18.84 -5.73 11.47
C THR A 76 -20.12 -5.81 10.63
N GLU A 77 -21.22 -6.24 11.24
CA GLU A 77 -22.53 -6.25 10.58
C GLU A 77 -23.05 -4.83 10.29
N ASN A 78 -22.60 -3.83 11.04
CA ASN A 78 -23.07 -2.45 10.94
C ASN A 78 -22.09 -1.52 10.21
N GLY A 79 -20.92 -2.00 9.79
CA GLY A 79 -19.88 -1.17 9.17
C GLY A 79 -18.48 -1.65 9.50
N TRP A 80 -17.59 -0.74 9.86
CA TRP A 80 -16.19 -1.03 10.12
C TRP A 80 -15.74 -0.60 11.51
N ASN A 81 -15.03 -1.50 12.19
CA ASN A 81 -14.23 -1.15 13.35
C ASN A 81 -12.85 -0.68 12.89
N LEU A 82 -12.46 0.52 13.33
CA LEU A 82 -11.16 1.11 13.09
C LEU A 82 -10.26 0.89 14.31
N TYR A 83 -9.07 0.36 14.08
CA TYR A 83 -8.03 0.13 15.07
C TYR A 83 -6.78 0.93 14.69
N LEU A 84 -6.15 1.60 15.65
CA LEU A 84 -5.00 2.49 15.38
C LEU A 84 -3.79 2.18 16.28
N CYS A 85 -2.62 2.59 15.81
CA CYS A 85 -1.36 2.60 16.56
C CYS A 85 -0.82 1.20 16.93
N GLY A 86 -1.10 0.19 16.09
CA GLY A 86 -0.48 -1.12 16.19
C GLY A 86 0.93 -1.15 15.60
N ASN A 87 1.71 -2.14 16.03
CA ASN A 87 3.08 -2.30 15.58
C ASN A 87 3.54 -3.76 15.59
N GLY A 88 3.86 -4.30 14.42
CA GLY A 88 4.70 -5.49 14.30
C GLY A 88 6.19 -5.13 14.25
N GLY A 89 7.03 -5.79 15.06
CA GLY A 89 8.48 -5.61 15.08
C GLY A 89 9.11 -6.01 16.42
N MET A 90 10.25 -5.41 16.75
CA MET A 90 11.03 -5.72 17.97
C MET A 90 10.24 -5.52 19.28
N ARG A 91 9.41 -4.47 19.33
CA ARG A 91 8.46 -4.23 20.42
C ARG A 91 7.05 -4.33 19.84
N PRO A 92 6.46 -5.54 19.81
CA PRO A 92 5.13 -5.73 19.26
C PRO A 92 4.10 -5.02 20.13
N ARG A 93 3.09 -4.43 19.48
CA ARG A 93 1.98 -3.75 20.14
C ARG A 93 0.72 -3.97 19.32
N HIS A 94 -0.38 -4.33 19.97
CA HIS A 94 -1.67 -4.36 19.31
C HIS A 94 -2.22 -2.94 19.15
N ALA A 95 -2.87 -2.71 18.02
CA ALA A 95 -3.67 -1.53 17.77
C ALA A 95 -4.85 -1.49 18.73
N GLU A 96 -5.25 -0.29 19.14
CA GLU A 96 -6.39 -0.10 20.03
C GLU A 96 -7.65 0.20 19.21
N LEU A 97 -8.81 -0.28 19.68
CA LEU A 97 -10.10 0.03 19.08
C LEU A 97 -10.36 1.54 19.18
N PHE A 98 -10.43 2.19 18.02
CA PHE A 98 -10.56 3.63 17.91
C PHE A 98 -12.02 4.06 17.73
N ALA A 99 -12.73 3.44 16.80
CA ALA A 99 -14.15 3.68 16.56
C ALA A 99 -14.80 2.43 15.96
N THR A 100 -16.12 2.32 16.12
CA THR A 100 -16.91 1.14 15.73
C THR A 100 -18.00 1.53 14.74
N ASP A 101 -18.46 0.54 13.97
CA ASP A 101 -19.65 0.64 13.10
C ASP A 101 -19.62 1.85 12.16
N LEU A 102 -18.43 2.14 11.62
CA LEU A 102 -18.23 3.24 10.69
C LEU A 102 -18.73 2.87 9.29
N ASP A 103 -19.41 3.81 8.64
CA ASP A 103 -19.59 3.77 7.19
C ASP A 103 -18.25 4.03 6.46
N ASP A 104 -18.22 3.69 5.18
CA ASP A 104 -17.03 3.79 4.34
C ASP A 104 -16.45 5.23 4.27
N GLU A 105 -17.29 6.26 4.19
CA GLU A 105 -16.82 7.65 4.06
C GLU A 105 -16.26 8.16 5.38
N THR A 106 -16.94 7.86 6.48
CA THR A 106 -16.48 8.23 7.83
C THR A 106 -15.20 7.49 8.19
N LEU A 107 -15.07 6.21 7.84
CA LEU A 107 -13.83 5.44 7.99
C LEU A 107 -12.65 6.15 7.31
N ILE A 108 -12.82 6.53 6.03
CA ILE A 108 -11.76 7.19 5.26
C ILE A 108 -11.40 8.55 5.87
N ARG A 109 -12.40 9.38 6.23
CA ARG A 109 -12.14 10.68 6.87
C ARG A 109 -11.33 10.54 8.16
N TYR A 110 -11.65 9.55 9.00
CA TYR A 110 -10.91 9.33 10.24
C TYR A 110 -9.46 8.86 9.99
N ILE A 111 -9.24 8.02 8.98
CA ILE A 111 -7.89 7.63 8.59
C ILE A 111 -7.11 8.84 8.04
N ASP A 112 -7.74 9.71 7.22
CA ASP A 112 -7.11 10.92 6.70
C ASP A 112 -6.63 11.84 7.83
N ARG A 113 -7.54 12.15 8.77
CA ARG A 113 -7.27 12.98 9.95
C ARG A 113 -6.13 12.38 10.78
N PHE A 114 -6.20 11.07 11.06
CA PHE A 114 -5.15 10.36 11.80
C PHE A 114 -3.78 10.46 11.13
N LEU A 115 -3.71 10.16 9.84
CA LEU A 115 -2.45 10.15 9.10
C LEU A 115 -1.85 11.55 8.99
N MET A 116 -2.67 12.56 8.70
CA MET A 116 -2.20 13.94 8.61
C MET A 116 -1.76 14.48 9.98
N LEU A 117 -2.49 14.19 11.06
CA LEU A 117 -2.09 14.58 12.40
C LEU A 117 -0.77 13.92 12.80
N TYR A 118 -0.62 12.61 12.53
CA TYR A 118 0.63 11.88 12.74
C TYR A 118 1.80 12.50 11.95
N ILE A 119 1.60 12.82 10.67
CA ILE A 119 2.64 13.43 9.83
C ILE A 119 3.06 14.80 10.34
N ARG A 120 2.13 15.60 10.87
CA ARG A 120 2.42 16.94 11.40
C ARG A 120 3.15 16.94 12.74
N THR A 121 2.86 15.96 13.59
CA THR A 121 3.22 16.04 15.02
C THR A 121 4.25 15.01 15.46
N ALA A 122 4.44 13.92 14.72
CA ALA A 122 5.42 12.91 15.08
C ALA A 122 6.84 13.31 14.67
N ASP A 123 7.81 12.86 15.45
CA ASP A 123 9.22 13.05 15.17
C ASP A 123 9.69 12.13 14.03
N LYS A 124 10.82 12.49 13.42
CA LYS A 124 11.45 11.74 12.34
C LYS A 124 11.74 10.31 12.79
N LEU A 125 11.41 9.34 11.93
CA LEU A 125 11.60 7.91 12.20
C LEU A 125 10.78 7.35 13.38
N GLN A 126 9.83 8.11 13.91
CA GLN A 126 8.93 7.66 14.97
C GLN A 126 7.77 6.83 14.40
N ARG A 127 7.48 5.65 14.98
CA ARG A 127 6.30 4.83 14.61
C ARG A 127 5.03 5.39 15.24
N THR A 128 3.87 5.15 14.61
CA THR A 128 2.55 5.55 15.14
C THR A 128 2.34 5.06 16.58
N SER A 129 2.75 3.83 16.90
CA SER A 129 2.67 3.27 18.25
C SER A 129 3.47 4.06 19.29
N VAL A 130 4.70 4.47 18.94
CA VAL A 130 5.59 5.24 19.83
C VAL A 130 5.15 6.69 19.90
N TRP A 131 4.70 7.25 18.79
CA TRP A 131 4.11 8.59 18.74
C TRP A 131 2.89 8.71 19.65
N ARG A 132 1.97 7.73 19.61
CA ARG A 132 0.82 7.70 20.52
C ARG A 132 1.23 7.70 21.99
N GLU A 133 2.33 7.05 22.36
CA GLU A 133 2.85 7.04 23.74
C GLU A 133 3.36 8.41 24.20
N THR A 134 3.75 9.28 23.26
CA THR A 134 4.19 10.66 23.56
C THR A 134 3.06 11.66 23.69
N LEU A 135 1.83 11.30 23.29
CA LEU A 135 0.68 12.18 23.39
C LEU A 135 0.12 12.14 24.81
N GLU A 136 -0.01 13.31 25.44
CA GLU A 136 -0.73 13.45 26.71
C GLU A 136 -2.20 13.04 26.49
N GLY A 137 -2.71 12.13 27.33
CA GLY A 137 -4.04 11.52 27.13
C GLY A 137 -4.08 10.38 26.09
N GLY A 138 -2.98 10.10 25.38
CA GLY A 138 -2.82 8.93 24.53
C GLY A 138 -3.94 8.76 23.48
N LEU A 139 -4.67 7.65 23.56
CA LEU A 139 -5.76 7.36 22.62
C LEU A 139 -6.97 8.28 22.80
N ASP A 140 -7.27 8.70 24.04
CA ASP A 140 -8.43 9.55 24.32
C ASP A 140 -8.22 10.95 23.74
N TYR A 141 -6.98 11.46 23.78
CA TYR A 141 -6.61 12.67 23.07
C TYR A 141 -6.81 12.52 21.56
N LEU A 142 -6.36 11.40 20.95
CA LEU A 142 -6.58 11.15 19.53
C LEU A 142 -8.06 11.12 19.17
N LYS A 143 -8.91 10.51 20.01
CA LYS A 143 -10.36 10.50 19.83
C LYS A 143 -10.94 11.92 19.86
N ALA A 144 -10.58 12.72 20.87
CA ALA A 144 -11.04 14.09 20.98
C ALA A 144 -10.68 14.94 19.75
N VAL A 145 -9.45 14.80 19.23
CA VAL A 145 -9.01 15.57 18.06
C VAL A 145 -9.63 15.08 16.75
N ILE A 146 -9.74 13.77 16.54
CA ILE A 146 -10.14 13.20 15.26
C ILE A 146 -11.66 13.01 15.15
N LEU A 147 -12.32 12.59 16.22
CA LEU A 147 -13.77 12.36 16.25
C LEU A 147 -14.53 13.64 16.58
N ASP A 148 -14.15 14.29 17.68
CA ASP A 148 -14.88 15.45 18.23
C ASP A 148 -14.37 16.80 17.70
N ASP A 149 -13.34 16.77 16.85
CA ASP A 149 -12.68 17.95 16.27
C ASP A 149 -12.32 19.02 17.33
N SER A 150 -11.81 18.57 18.48
CA SER A 150 -11.54 19.46 19.63
C SER A 150 -10.55 20.60 19.34
N LEU A 151 -9.77 20.48 18.25
CA LEU A 151 -8.82 21.51 17.80
C LEU A 151 -9.32 22.29 16.57
N GLY A 152 -10.47 21.96 15.99
CA GLY A 152 -10.98 22.59 14.77
C GLY A 152 -10.11 22.34 13.53
N LEU A 153 -9.40 21.21 13.47
CA LEU A 153 -8.43 20.88 12.42
C LEU A 153 -8.97 19.88 11.40
N ALA A 154 -10.14 19.26 11.63
CA ALA A 154 -10.64 18.17 10.80
C ALA A 154 -10.69 18.52 9.31
N ALA A 155 -11.32 19.64 8.96
CA ALA A 155 -11.44 20.09 7.57
C ALA A 155 -10.07 20.39 6.93
N GLU A 156 -9.14 20.97 7.69
CA GLU A 156 -7.80 21.27 7.21
C GLU A 156 -7.01 19.98 6.92
N LEU A 157 -7.06 19.01 7.83
CA LEU A 157 -6.39 17.71 7.69
C LEU A 157 -6.95 16.95 6.48
N GLU A 158 -8.27 16.91 6.31
CA GLU A 158 -8.91 16.29 5.14
C GLU A 158 -8.49 16.96 3.83
N SER A 159 -8.47 18.30 3.78
CA SER A 159 -8.06 19.04 2.58
C SER A 159 -6.60 18.78 2.20
N GLN A 160 -5.71 18.63 3.20
CA GLN A 160 -4.30 18.32 2.95
C GLN A 160 -4.12 16.89 2.44
N MET A 161 -4.86 15.92 2.99
CA MET A 161 -4.82 14.56 2.44
C MET A 161 -5.31 14.56 1.01
N GLN A 162 -6.40 15.27 0.71
CA GLN A 162 -6.94 15.36 -0.65
C GLN A 162 -5.92 15.97 -1.63
N LEU A 163 -5.17 17.00 -1.21
CA LEU A 163 -4.09 17.56 -2.02
C LEU A 163 -2.99 16.52 -2.35
N VAL A 164 -2.68 15.63 -1.41
CA VAL A 164 -1.71 14.53 -1.65
C VAL A 164 -2.27 13.54 -2.66
N VAL A 165 -3.54 13.15 -2.51
CA VAL A 165 -4.24 12.25 -3.43
C VAL A 165 -4.26 12.82 -4.85
N ASP A 166 -4.69 14.08 -4.98
CA ASP A 166 -4.85 14.76 -6.28
C ASP A 166 -3.52 14.95 -7.02
N ARG A 167 -2.41 15.02 -6.28
CA ARG A 167 -1.06 15.21 -6.83
C ARG A 167 -0.27 13.93 -7.03
N TYR A 168 -0.83 12.78 -6.68
CA TYR A 168 -0.13 11.52 -6.86
C TYR A 168 0.14 11.25 -8.35
N GLU A 169 1.39 10.89 -8.66
CA GLU A 169 1.77 10.45 -9.99
C GLU A 169 2.64 9.19 -9.90
N CYS A 170 2.27 8.17 -10.66
CA CYS A 170 3.06 6.94 -10.78
C CYS A 170 4.31 7.20 -11.62
N GLU A 171 5.51 7.03 -11.03
CA GLU A 171 6.75 7.39 -11.71
C GLU A 171 7.01 6.55 -12.96
N TRP A 172 6.63 5.26 -12.95
CA TRP A 172 6.74 4.40 -14.13
C TRP A 172 5.75 4.79 -15.22
N ALA A 173 4.51 5.13 -14.86
CA ALA A 173 3.52 5.59 -15.84
C ALA A 173 3.98 6.91 -16.50
N ASN A 174 4.57 7.82 -15.72
CA ASN A 174 5.19 9.03 -16.24
C ASN A 174 6.38 8.69 -17.16
N ALA A 175 7.30 7.82 -16.72
CA ALA A 175 8.47 7.42 -17.51
C ALA A 175 8.09 6.78 -18.85
N LEU A 176 7.00 5.99 -18.90
CA LEU A 176 6.49 5.38 -20.12
C LEU A 176 5.87 6.40 -21.10
N LYS A 177 5.38 7.54 -20.60
CA LYS A 177 4.78 8.62 -21.41
C LYS A 177 5.82 9.62 -21.93
N ASP A 178 7.02 9.64 -21.37
CA ASP A 178 8.09 10.58 -21.69
C ASP A 178 9.15 9.94 -22.60
N PRO A 179 9.21 10.33 -23.90
CA PRO A 179 10.17 9.77 -24.85
C PRO A 179 11.64 9.99 -24.46
N GLU A 180 11.96 11.06 -23.73
CA GLU A 180 13.33 11.33 -23.28
C GLU A 180 13.71 10.42 -22.12
N LYS A 181 12.80 10.17 -21.18
CA LYS A 181 13.03 9.17 -20.12
C LYS A 181 13.16 7.76 -20.68
N LEU A 182 12.36 7.41 -21.69
CA LEU A 182 12.43 6.10 -22.35
C LEU A 182 13.80 5.80 -22.97
N LYS A 183 14.54 6.82 -23.43
CA LYS A 183 15.91 6.62 -23.96
C LYS A 183 16.87 6.03 -22.92
N ARG A 184 16.63 6.27 -21.62
CA ARG A 184 17.45 5.73 -20.51
C ARG A 184 17.26 4.23 -20.30
N PHE A 185 16.21 3.63 -20.86
CA PHE A 185 15.86 2.22 -20.67
C PHE A 185 16.15 1.36 -21.91
N ARG A 186 17.01 1.84 -22.82
CA ARG A 186 17.49 1.06 -23.97
C ARG A 186 18.70 0.21 -23.57
N THR A 187 18.81 -0.99 -24.12
CA THR A 187 19.96 -1.87 -23.93
C THR A 187 21.25 -1.20 -24.41
N PHE A 188 21.21 -0.55 -25.56
CA PHE A 188 22.36 0.14 -26.15
C PHE A 188 22.01 1.60 -26.45
N VAL A 189 22.95 2.51 -26.18
CA VAL A 189 22.79 3.94 -26.44
C VAL A 189 22.93 4.26 -27.94
N ASN A 190 23.78 3.50 -28.62
CA ASN A 190 24.20 3.69 -30.01
C ASN A 190 23.62 2.68 -31.00
N ASP A 191 22.90 1.66 -30.53
CA ASP A 191 22.34 0.60 -31.35
C ASP A 191 20.84 0.41 -31.04
N GLY A 192 20.02 0.34 -32.09
CA GLY A 192 18.57 0.16 -31.97
C GLY A 192 18.12 -1.30 -31.88
N ARG A 193 19.05 -2.25 -32.04
CA ARG A 193 18.75 -3.69 -31.93
C ARG A 193 18.38 -4.07 -30.50
N SER A 194 17.53 -5.09 -30.37
CA SER A 194 17.30 -5.74 -29.09
C SER A 194 18.58 -6.42 -28.60
N ASP A 195 18.67 -6.67 -27.30
CA ASP A 195 19.74 -7.47 -26.72
C ASP A 195 19.84 -8.83 -27.45
N PRO A 196 20.97 -9.12 -28.13
CA PRO A 196 21.12 -10.35 -28.90
C PRO A 196 21.16 -11.60 -28.01
N ASP A 197 21.48 -11.46 -26.72
CA ASP A 197 21.59 -12.59 -25.79
C ASP A 197 20.23 -12.95 -25.15
N VAL A 198 19.22 -12.09 -25.27
CA VAL A 198 17.90 -12.29 -24.66
C VAL A 198 16.90 -12.84 -25.67
N HIS A 199 16.78 -14.16 -25.72
CA HIS A 199 15.77 -14.86 -26.50
C HIS A 199 14.52 -15.15 -25.65
N PHE A 200 13.33 -15.00 -26.23
CA PHE A 200 12.08 -15.28 -25.53
C PHE A 200 11.31 -16.41 -26.20
N VAL A 201 10.78 -17.32 -25.39
CA VAL A 201 9.87 -18.40 -25.80
C VAL A 201 8.49 -18.20 -25.18
N LYS A 202 7.48 -18.83 -25.77
CA LYS A 202 6.12 -18.85 -25.21
C LYS A 202 5.90 -20.15 -24.44
N GLU A 203 5.53 -20.03 -23.16
CA GLU A 203 5.07 -21.16 -22.35
C GLU A 203 3.71 -20.80 -21.77
N ARG A 204 2.70 -21.66 -21.99
CA ARG A 204 1.32 -21.42 -21.54
C ARG A 204 0.79 -20.04 -21.93
N ALA A 205 1.03 -19.64 -23.19
CA ALA A 205 0.70 -18.32 -23.75
C ALA A 205 1.41 -17.11 -23.10
N GLN A 206 2.29 -17.30 -22.11
CA GLN A 206 3.09 -16.25 -21.50
C GLN A 206 4.50 -16.20 -22.12
N ARG A 207 5.04 -15.00 -22.29
CA ARG A 207 6.40 -14.78 -22.78
C ARG A 207 7.39 -14.94 -21.61
N ARG A 208 8.42 -15.77 -21.77
CA ARG A 208 9.53 -15.88 -20.80
C ARG A 208 10.89 -15.95 -21.51
N PRO A 209 12.00 -15.63 -20.83
CA PRO A 209 13.33 -15.89 -21.36
C PRO A 209 13.52 -17.38 -21.69
N ALA A 210 14.23 -17.68 -22.77
CA ALA A 210 14.65 -19.02 -23.14
C ALA A 210 15.65 -19.55 -22.09
N LYS A 211 15.51 -20.83 -21.72
CA LYS A 211 16.50 -21.54 -20.92
C LYS A 211 17.72 -21.88 -21.78
N PRO A 212 18.89 -22.18 -21.17
CA PRO A 212 20.09 -22.57 -21.92
C PRO A 212 19.87 -23.73 -22.90
N GLU A 213 19.03 -24.70 -22.53
CA GLU A 213 18.66 -25.86 -23.36
C GLU A 213 17.75 -25.54 -24.55
N GLU A 214 17.08 -24.38 -24.53
CA GLU A 214 16.16 -23.92 -25.57
C GLU A 214 16.81 -22.90 -26.53
N LEU A 215 17.99 -22.41 -26.16
CA LEU A 215 18.87 -21.68 -27.06
C LEU A 215 19.45 -22.71 -28.02
N ALA A 216 18.87 -22.82 -29.22
CA ALA A 216 19.40 -23.70 -30.26
C ALA A 216 20.84 -23.29 -30.58
N LEU A 217 21.81 -23.99 -29.98
CA LEU A 217 23.19 -23.97 -30.42
C LEU A 217 23.17 -24.32 -31.90
N ILE A 218 23.69 -23.40 -32.71
CA ILE A 218 23.87 -23.53 -34.16
C ILE A 218 24.29 -24.98 -34.47
N PRO A 219 23.60 -25.71 -35.37
CA PRO A 219 24.08 -27.02 -35.78
C PRO A 219 25.44 -26.80 -36.45
N LEU A 220 26.52 -27.19 -35.75
CA LEU A 220 27.85 -27.29 -36.34
C LEU A 220 27.72 -28.21 -37.55
N PHE A 221 28.12 -27.68 -38.71
CA PHE A 221 27.96 -28.25 -40.05
C PHE A 221 27.93 -29.78 -40.10
N LYS A 222 26.96 -30.34 -40.84
CA LYS A 222 27.06 -31.75 -41.29
C LYS A 222 28.34 -31.88 -42.10
N GLU A 223 29.26 -32.73 -41.65
CA GLU A 223 30.32 -33.25 -42.51
C GLU A 223 29.66 -33.82 -43.77
N VAL A 224 29.99 -33.20 -44.91
CA VAL A 224 29.70 -33.78 -46.20
C VAL A 224 30.67 -34.94 -46.35
N VAL A 225 30.12 -36.16 -46.31
CA VAL A 225 30.83 -37.43 -46.54
C VAL A 225 31.49 -37.44 -47.91
#